data_AF-A0A3A9BD10-F1
#
_entry.id   AF-A0A3A9BD10-F1
#
_cell.length_a   1.000
_cell.length_b   1.000
_cell.length_c   1.000
_cell.angle_alpha   90.00
_cell.angle_beta   90.00
_cell.angle_gamma   90.00
#
_symmetry.space_group_name_H-M   'P 1'
#
loop_
_entity.id
_entity.type
_entity.pdbx_description
1 polymer ?
#
loop_
_entity_poly.entity_id
_entity_poly.type
_entity_poly.pdbx_seq_one_letter_code
_entity_poly.pdbx_strand_id
1 'polypeptide(L)' 'MTEMKIALSIEEAADYTGVGRNTLRKLVEWNKLPVLKVGRKVLIKKDILEMFMTVNEGRDLRDKGNVKAVTRKSAV' A
#
# COMPACT_ATOMS: atom_id res chain seq x y z
N MET A 1 -10.39 5.43 22.08
CA MET A 1 -9.77 4.13 21.75
C MET A 1 -9.97 3.90 20.26
N THR A 2 -9.03 4.31 19.43
CA THR A 2 -9.06 4.01 18.00
C THR A 2 -8.70 2.55 17.85
N GLU A 3 -9.66 1.71 17.45
CA GLU A 3 -9.40 0.32 17.09
C GLU A 3 -8.17 0.27 16.18
N MET A 4 -7.12 -0.43 16.61
CA MET A 4 -5.92 -0.62 15.80
C MET A 4 -6.28 -1.57 14.65
N LYS A 5 -6.86 -1.01 13.58
CA LYS A 5 -7.09 -1.76 12.34
C LYS A 5 -5.74 -2.20 11.77
N ILE A 6 -5.53 -3.51 11.77
CA ILE A 6 -4.31 -4.15 11.28
C ILE A 6 -4.17 -3.97 9.75
N ALA A 7 -5.30 -3.87 9.04
CA ALA A 7 -5.34 -3.64 7.62
C ALA A 7 -6.41 -2.59 7.24
N LEU A 8 -6.08 -1.81 6.22
CA LEU A 8 -6.85 -0.70 5.67
C LEU A 8 -7.35 -1.08 4.28
N SER A 9 -8.58 -0.70 3.95
CA SER A 9 -9.04 -0.71 2.56
C SER A 9 -8.28 0.32 1.71
N ILE A 10 -8.44 0.26 0.38
CA ILE A 10 -7.88 1.28 -0.54
C ILE A 10 -8.37 2.69 -0.20
N GLU A 11 -9.61 2.83 0.28
CA GLU A 11 -10.17 4.14 0.64
C GLU A 11 -9.55 4.64 1.93
N GLU A 12 -9.52 3.81 2.98
CA GLU A 12 -8.87 4.17 4.25
C GLU A 12 -7.36 4.44 4.08
N ALA A 13 -6.68 3.71 3.20
CA ALA A 13 -5.27 3.96 2.88
C ALA A 13 -5.07 5.28 2.15
N ALA A 14 -6.01 5.68 1.27
CA ALA A 14 -5.98 6.97 0.59
C ALA A 14 -6.16 8.11 1.59
N ASP A 15 -7.12 7.98 2.51
CA ASP A 15 -7.37 8.97 3.57
C ASP A 15 -6.20 9.06 4.55
N TYR A 16 -5.54 7.92 4.85
CA TYR A 16 -4.39 7.88 5.75
C TYR A 16 -3.12 8.51 5.15
N THR A 17 -2.85 8.27 3.86
CA THR A 17 -1.59 8.68 3.22
C THR A 17 -1.70 9.95 2.37
N GLY A 18 -2.92 10.39 2.06
CA GLY A 18 -3.17 11.44 1.08
C GLY A 18 -2.97 10.99 -0.38
N VAL A 19 -2.62 9.73 -0.64
CA VAL A 19 -2.43 9.20 -2.00
C VAL A 19 -3.77 8.87 -2.63
N GLY A 20 -4.02 9.37 -3.84
CA GLY A 20 -5.28 9.11 -4.56
C GLY A 20 -5.57 7.62 -4.78
N ARG A 21 -6.85 7.23 -4.61
CA ARG A 21 -7.34 5.84 -4.77
C ARG A 21 -6.89 5.17 -6.07
N ASN A 22 -6.89 5.91 -7.19
CA ASN A 22 -6.45 5.39 -8.49
C ASN A 22 -4.95 5.06 -8.51
N THR A 23 -4.12 5.88 -7.85
CA THR A 23 -2.68 5.62 -7.72
C THR A 23 -2.45 4.37 -6.88
N LEU A 24 -3.15 4.23 -5.75
CA LEU A 24 -3.07 3.01 -4.93
C LEU A 24 -3.48 1.75 -5.71
N ARG A 25 -4.55 1.82 -6.51
CA ARG A 25 -4.95 0.71 -7.39
C ARG A 25 -3.85 0.33 -8.40
N LYS A 26 -3.25 1.32 -9.06
CA LYS A 26 -2.12 1.10 -9.98
C LYS A 26 -0.91 0.48 -9.28
N LEU A 27 -0.57 0.92 -8.07
CA LEU A 27 0.54 0.37 -7.29
C LEU A 27 0.33 -1.12 -6.95
N VAL A 28 -0.92 -1.50 -6.68
CA VAL A 28 -1.32 -2.89 -6.47
C VAL A 28 -1.26 -3.68 -7.78
N GLU A 29 -1.79 -3.14 -8.88
CA GLU A 29 -1.71 -3.77 -10.21
C GLU A 29 -0.27 -3.98 -10.68
N TRP A 30 0.63 -3.06 -10.34
CA TRP A 30 2.05 -3.17 -10.65
C TRP A 30 2.82 -4.11 -9.70
N ASN A 31 2.14 -4.74 -8.74
CA ASN A 31 2.74 -5.57 -7.69
C ASN A 31 3.83 -4.85 -6.89
N LYS A 32 3.74 -3.52 -6.77
CA LYS A 32 4.68 -2.72 -5.96
C LYS A 32 4.27 -2.68 -4.50
N LEU A 33 2.97 -2.73 -4.24
CA LEU A 33 2.37 -2.75 -2.92
C LEU A 33 1.71 -4.11 -2.66
N PRO A 34 2.14 -4.87 -1.63
CA PRO A 34 1.54 -6.16 -1.33
C PRO A 34 0.21 -5.97 -0.61
N VAL A 35 -0.78 -6.79 -0.98
CA VAL A 35 -2.17 -6.70 -0.51
C VAL A 35 -2.75 -8.05 -0.11
N LEU A 36 -3.76 -8.00 0.74
CA LEU A 36 -4.64 -9.11 1.07
C LEU A 36 -5.93 -8.98 0.24
N LYS A 37 -6.27 -10.01 -0.53
CA LYS A 37 -7.54 -10.06 -1.27
C LYS A 37 -8.55 -10.87 -0.47
N VAL A 38 -9.70 -10.27 -0.16
CA VAL A 38 -10.82 -10.92 0.54
C VAL A 38 -12.06 -10.76 -0.32
N GLY A 39 -12.35 -11.77 -1.16
CA GLY A 39 -13.37 -11.68 -2.20
C GLY A 39 -13.08 -10.51 -3.14
N ARG A 40 -14.01 -9.55 -3.21
CA ARG A 40 -13.87 -8.32 -4.02
C ARG A 40 -13.10 -7.19 -3.32
N LYS A 41 -12.81 -7.34 -2.02
CA LYS A 41 -12.11 -6.32 -1.23
C LYS A 41 -10.60 -6.50 -1.30
N VAL A 42 -9.89 -5.38 -1.35
CA VAL A 42 -8.43 -5.32 -1.28
C VAL A 42 -8.07 -4.59 0.01
N LEU A 43 -7.29 -5.25 0.85
CA LEU A 43 -6.82 -4.73 2.14
C LEU A 43 -5.29 -4.61 2.11
N ILE A 44 -4.78 -3.49 2.59
CA ILE A 44 -3.36 -3.17 2.73
C ILE A 44 -3.05 -3.17 4.21
N LYS A 45 -2.04 -3.93 4.65
CA LYS A 45 -1.65 -3.87 6.06
C LYS A 45 -0.99 -2.53 6.39
N LYS A 46 -1.26 -1.99 7.57
CA LYS A 46 -0.78 -0.65 7.96
C LYS A 46 0.76 -0.59 8.02
N ASP A 47 1.40 -1.62 8.57
CA ASP A 47 2.86 -1.76 8.66
C ASP A 47 3.54 -1.70 7.28
N ILE A 48 2.97 -2.42 6.31
CA ILE A 48 3.43 -2.43 4.92
C ILE A 48 3.25 -1.06 4.27
N LEU A 49 2.12 -0.41 4.51
CA LEU A 49 1.83 0.91 3.93
C LEU A 49 2.83 1.96 4.44
N GLU A 50 3.11 1.98 5.75
CA GLU A 50 4.09 2.88 6.36
C GLU A 50 5.51 2.62 5.83
N MET A 51 5.90 1.35 5.73
CA MET A 51 7.17 0.96 5.12
C MET A 51 7.24 1.39 3.65
N PHE A 52 6.14 1.27 2.90
CA PHE A 52 6.08 1.71 1.50
C PHE A 52 6.27 3.22 1.35
N MET A 53 5.62 4.01 2.20
CA MET A 53 5.78 5.47 2.19
C MET A 53 7.23 5.86 2.48
N THR A 54 7.86 5.21 3.46
CA THR A 54 9.27 5.47 3.84
C THR A 54 10.22 5.10 2.70
N VAL A 55 10.07 3.92 2.09
CA VAL A 55 10.96 3.45 1.02
C VAL A 55 10.83 4.27 -0.27
N ASN A 56 9.65 4.85 -0.50
CA ASN A 56 9.33 5.62 -1.71
C ASN A 56 9.29 7.13 -1.49
N GLU A 57 9.82 7.62 -0.37
CA GLU A 57 9.97 9.04 -0.13
C GLU A 57 10.81 9.69 -1.25
N GLY A 58 10.32 10.81 -1.78
CA GLY A 58 10.95 11.53 -2.91
C GLY A 58 10.79 10.88 -4.28
N ARG A 59 10.00 9.80 -4.43
CA ARG A 59 9.75 9.13 -5.73
C ARG A 59 8.39 9.49 -6.30
N ASP A 60 8.29 9.49 -7.62
CA ASP A 60 7.00 9.62 -8.28
C ASP A 60 6.23 8.29 -8.24
N LEU A 61 5.17 8.25 -7.43
CA LEU A 61 4.28 7.08 -7.29
C LEU A 61 3.46 6.74 -8.54
N ARG A 62 3.44 7.64 -9.54
CA ARG A 62 2.77 7.43 -10.83
C ARG A 62 3.69 6.82 -11.88
N ASP A 63 5.00 6.81 -11.64
CA ASP A 63 5.95 6.17 -12.54
C ASP A 63 6.32 4.76 -12.03
N LYS A 64 5.85 3.75 -12.77
CA LYS A 64 6.11 2.34 -12.48
C LYS A 64 7.61 2.00 -12.38
N GLY A 65 8.46 2.70 -13.14
CA GLY A 65 9.91 2.50 -13.16
C GLY A 65 10.60 3.10 -11.94
N ASN A 66 10.11 4.26 -11.47
CA ASN A 66 10.68 4.96 -10.32
C ASN A 66 10.28 4.30 -8.98
N VAL A 67 9.05 3.78 -8.88
CA VAL A 67 8.54 3.18 -7.63
C VAL A 67 9.29 1.89 -7.26
N LYS A 68 9.76 1.82 -6.01
CA LYS A 68 10.30 0.61 -5.40
C LYS A 68 9.18 -0.30 -4.91
N ALA A 69 9.29 -1.58 -5.26
CA ALA A 69 8.41 -2.60 -4.74
C ALA A 69 8.77 -2.89 -3.28
N VAL A 70 7.74 -3.09 -2.47
CA VAL A 70 7.89 -3.52 -1.09
C VAL A 70 7.45 -4.97 -1.01
N THR A 71 8.32 -5.84 -0.52
CA THR A 71 8.03 -7.25 -0.29
C THR A 71 8.19 -7.56 1.18
N ARG A 72 7.29 -8.38 1.73
CA ARG A 72 7.48 -8.93 3.07
C ARG A 72 8.47 -10.09 2.91
N LYS A 73 9.63 -10.03 3.56
CA LYS A 73 10.46 -11.23 3.72
C LYS A 73 9.61 -12.25 4.47
N SER A 74 9.30 -13.38 3.83
CA SER A 74 8.87 -14.56 4.56
C SER A 74 10.00 -14.91 5.53
N ALA A 75 9.73 -14.85 6.83
CA ALA A 75 10.59 -15.55 7.78
C ALA A 75 10.42 -17.04 7.44
N VAL A 76 11.44 -17.59 6.78
CA VAL A 76 11.68 -19.04 6.69
C VAL A 76 12.42 -19.43 7.96
#